data_AF-A0A1X7MRL7-F1
#
_entry.id   AF-A0A1X7MRL7-F1
#
_cell.length_a   1.000
_cell.length_b   1.000
_cell.length_c   1.000
_cell.angle_alpha   90.00
_cell.angle_beta   90.00
_cell.angle_gamma   90.00
#
_symmetry.space_group_name_H-M   'P 1'
#
loop_
_entity.id
_entity.type
_entity.pdbx_description
1 polymer ?
#
loop_
_entity_poly.entity_id
_entity_poly.type
_entity_poly.pdbx_seq_one_letter_code
_entity_poly.pdbx_strand_id
1 'polypeptide(L)'
;MSIKKNYFVLATLNFLFWGTYFIYLTVPIYFGYYPIGIAQLILLLIALFFLVLHTKDFIFIAYKKIKLSSILLLIAYIPSILFMVYAVFVWYAFMP
;
A
#
# COMPACT_ATOMS: atom_id res chain seq x y z
N MET A 1 10.42 13.36 -5.58
CA MET A 1 11.15 12.24 -4.94
C MET A 1 11.89 11.40 -5.99
N SER A 2 13.04 10.79 -5.65
CA SER A 2 13.75 9.91 -6.61
C SER A 2 12.97 8.61 -6.81
N ILE A 3 12.94 8.11 -8.05
CA ILE A 3 12.23 6.87 -8.41
C ILE A 3 12.68 5.66 -7.58
N LYS A 4 13.98 5.60 -7.26
CA LYS A 4 14.55 4.54 -6.41
C LYS A 4 13.95 4.57 -5.00
N LYS A 5 13.73 5.77 -4.47
CA LYS A 5 13.10 5.95 -3.15
C LYS A 5 11.62 5.54 -3.19
N ASN A 6 10.89 5.93 -4.22
CA ASN A 6 9.48 5.53 -4.36
C ASN A 6 9.31 4.02 -4.51
N TYR A 7 10.19 3.38 -5.27
CA TYR A 7 10.20 1.92 -5.38
C TYR A 7 10.48 1.26 -4.03
N PHE A 8 11.48 1.73 -3.30
CA PHE A 8 11.82 1.20 -1.98
C PHE A 8 10.67 1.37 -0.98
N VAL A 9 9.99 2.52 -0.99
CA VAL A 9 8.80 2.75 -0.16
C VAL A 9 7.68 1.77 -0.51
N LEU A 10 7.36 1.61 -1.80
CA LEU A 10 6.34 0.65 -2.23
C LEU A 10 6.70 -0.79 -1.83
N ALA A 11 7.95 -1.19 -2.01
CA ALA A 11 8.43 -2.52 -1.60
C ALA A 11 8.31 -2.72 -0.08
N THR A 12 8.65 -1.69 0.71
CA THR A 12 8.54 -1.73 2.17
C THR A 12 7.07 -1.84 2.60
N LEU A 13 6.18 -1.06 1.99
CA LEU A 13 4.74 -1.14 2.27
C LEU A 13 4.18 -2.52 1.93
N ASN A 14 4.55 -3.09 0.79
CA ASN A 14 4.13 -4.43 0.40
C ASN A 14 4.66 -5.50 1.35
N PHE A 15 5.92 -5.41 1.77
CA PHE A 15 6.49 -6.34 2.74
C PHE A 15 5.75 -6.29 4.10
N LEU A 16 5.49 -5.07 4.61
CA LEU A 16 4.74 -4.89 5.85
C LEU A 16 3.29 -5.36 5.72
N PHE A 17 2.65 -5.10 4.59
CA PHE A 17 1.30 -5.56 4.31
C PHE A 17 1.22 -7.09 4.29
N TRP A 18 2.06 -7.76 3.51
CA TRP A 18 2.07 -9.22 3.45
C TRP A 18 2.45 -9.84 4.80
N GLY A 19 3.40 -9.25 5.53
CA GLY A 19 3.74 -9.72 6.88
C GLY A 19 2.58 -9.63 7.85
N THR A 20 1.91 -8.48 7.92
CA THR A 20 0.75 -8.28 8.80
C THR A 20 -0.45 -9.12 8.37
N TYR A 21 -0.69 -9.27 7.06
CA TYR A 21 -1.75 -10.14 6.53
C TYR A 21 -1.49 -11.63 6.79
N PHE A 22 -0.24 -12.08 6.72
CA PHE A 22 0.12 -13.46 7.05
C PHE A 22 -0.10 -13.75 8.55
N ILE A 23 0.26 -12.80 9.42
CA ILE A 23 -0.03 -12.90 10.85
C ILE A 23 -1.54 -12.94 11.09
N TYR A 24 -2.32 -12.12 10.38
CA TYR A 24 -3.78 -12.13 10.44
C TYR A 24 -4.38 -13.51 10.12
N LEU A 25 -3.83 -14.23 9.13
CA LEU A 25 -4.31 -15.57 8.77
C LEU A 25 -3.94 -16.67 9.77
N THR A 26 -2.85 -16.48 10.54
CA THR A 26 -2.28 -17.53 11.40
C THR A 26 -2.64 -17.36 12.89
N VAL A 27 -2.96 -16.14 13.31
CA VAL A 27 -3.27 -15.84 14.72
C VAL A 27 -4.74 -16.11 15.02
N PRO A 28 -5.06 -16.76 16.16
CA PRO A 28 -6.44 -16.98 16.58
C PRO A 28 -7.21 -15.66 16.75
N ILE A 29 -8.49 -15.70 16.34
CA ILE A 29 -9.41 -14.56 16.13
C ILE A 29 -9.48 -13.60 17.34
N TYR A 30 -9.24 -14.07 18.56
CA TYR A 30 -9.53 -13.32 19.79
C TYR A 30 -8.50 -12.28 20.22
N PHE A 31 -7.24 -12.33 19.74
CA PHE A 31 -6.18 -11.41 20.21
C PHE A 31 -5.53 -10.55 19.11
N GLY A 32 -5.49 -11.04 17.86
CA GLY A 32 -4.80 -10.35 16.76
C GLY A 32 -5.72 -9.54 15.85
N TYR A 33 -7.01 -9.84 15.83
CA TYR A 33 -7.89 -9.38 14.76
C TYR A 33 -8.02 -7.85 14.69
N TYR A 34 -8.22 -7.19 15.83
CA TYR A 34 -8.42 -5.74 15.88
C TYR A 34 -7.15 -4.92 15.64
N PRO A 35 -6.02 -5.18 16.33
CA PRO A 35 -4.78 -4.41 16.12
C PRO A 35 -4.20 -4.59 14.72
N ILE A 36 -4.33 -5.80 14.13
CA ILE A 36 -3.80 -6.08 12.80
C ILE A 36 -4.61 -5.38 11.71
N GLY A 37 -5.94 -5.34 11.83
CA GLY A 37 -6.77 -4.59 10.88
C GLY A 37 -6.54 -3.08 10.93
N ILE A 38 -6.34 -2.52 12.12
CA ILE A 38 -5.93 -1.11 12.27
C ILE A 38 -4.58 -0.87 11.58
N ALA A 39 -3.61 -1.77 11.75
CA ALA A 39 -2.32 -1.67 11.07
C ALA A 39 -2.47 -1.71 9.53
N GLN A 40 -3.33 -2.58 9.00
CA GLN A 40 -3.63 -2.65 7.56
C GLN A 40 -4.31 -1.37 7.04
N LEU A 41 -5.21 -0.77 7.83
CA LEU A 41 -5.85 0.50 7.50
C LEU A 41 -4.83 1.65 7.46
N ILE A 42 -3.93 1.71 8.45
CA ILE A 42 -2.84 2.69 8.46
C ILE A 42 -1.93 2.50 7.24
N LEU A 43 -1.55 1.26 6.91
CA LEU A 43 -0.74 0.96 5.72
C LEU A 43 -1.43 1.42 4.43
N LEU A 44 -2.74 1.22 4.30
CA LEU A 44 -3.53 1.71 3.18
C LEU A 44 -3.48 3.24 3.07
N LEU A 45 -3.70 3.96 4.17
CA LEU A 45 -3.63 5.43 4.19
C LEU A 45 -2.25 5.95 3.79
N ILE A 46 -1.19 5.32 4.30
CA ILE A 46 0.19 5.65 3.93
C ILE A 46 0.44 5.37 2.44
N ALA A 47 -0.03 4.24 1.92
CA ALA A 47 0.11 3.90 0.51
C ALA A 47 -0.59 4.91 -0.41
N LEU A 48 -1.81 5.32 -0.05
CA LEU A 48 -2.56 6.37 -0.76
C LEU A 48 -1.82 7.71 -0.72
N PHE A 49 -1.29 8.09 0.44
CA PHE A 49 -0.51 9.31 0.59
C PHE A 49 0.72 9.31 -0.33
N PHE A 50 1.49 8.22 -0.36
CA PHE A 50 2.65 8.09 -1.24
C PHE A 50 2.28 8.02 -2.73
N LEU A 51 1.15 7.42 -3.08
CA LEU A 51 0.62 7.48 -4.45
C LEU A 51 0.33 8.93 -4.86
N VAL A 52 -0.33 9.71 -4.00
CA VAL A 52 -0.63 11.14 -4.27
C VAL A 52 0.65 11.96 -4.41
N LEU A 53 1.66 11.72 -3.58
CA LEU A 53 2.96 12.37 -3.74
C LEU A 53 3.62 11.98 -5.06
N HIS A 54 3.56 10.70 -5.43
CA HIS A 54 4.15 10.23 -6.68
C HIS A 54 3.42 10.76 -7.91
N THR A 55 2.09 10.85 -7.90
CA THR A 55 1.30 11.39 -9.02
C THR A 55 1.54 12.88 -9.20
N LYS A 56 1.63 13.65 -8.11
CA LYS A 56 2.03 15.08 -8.17
C LYS A 56 3.41 15.25 -8.81
N ASP A 57 4.38 14.47 -8.37
CA ASP A 57 5.72 14.45 -8.96
C ASP A 57 5.70 14.03 -10.44
N PHE A 58 4.89 13.02 -10.77
CA PHE A 58 4.75 12.51 -12.14
C PHE A 58 4.15 13.54 -13.08
N ILE A 59 3.08 14.23 -12.67
CA ILE A 59 2.44 15.30 -13.46
C ILE A 59 3.46 16.42 -13.71
N PHE A 60 4.19 16.86 -12.68
CA PHE A 60 5.21 17.90 -12.82
C PHE A 60 6.36 17.49 -13.77
N ILE A 61 6.78 16.22 -13.72
CA ILE A 61 7.85 15.68 -14.56
C ILE A 61 7.36 15.40 -16.00
N ALA A 62 6.09 15.02 -16.18
CA ALA A 62 5.50 14.73 -17.48
C ALA A 62 5.56 15.93 -18.43
N TYR A 63 5.46 17.16 -17.89
CA TYR A 63 5.69 18.39 -18.65
C TYR A 63 7.11 18.55 -19.20
N LYS A 64 8.10 17.81 -18.69
CA LYS A 64 9.51 17.92 -19.11
C LYS A 64 10.04 16.66 -19.80
N LYS A 65 9.75 15.47 -19.29
CA LYS A 65 10.13 14.17 -19.89
C LYS A 65 9.50 13.00 -19.13
N ILE A 66 8.60 12.25 -19.75
CA ILE A 66 8.03 11.04 -19.17
C ILE A 66 9.09 9.93 -19.14
N LYS A 67 9.25 9.26 -17.99
CA LYS A 67 10.09 8.07 -17.85
C LYS A 67 9.21 6.83 -17.71
N LEU A 68 9.48 5.79 -18.50
CA LEU A 68 8.77 4.51 -18.44
C LEU A 68 8.73 3.93 -17.02
N SER A 69 9.83 4.06 -16.28
CA SER A 69 9.93 3.60 -14.89
C SER A 69 8.93 4.28 -13.96
N SER A 70 8.53 5.52 -14.20
CA SER A 70 7.52 6.19 -13.38
C SER A 70 6.12 5.64 -13.66
N ILE A 71 5.83 5.32 -14.92
CA ILE A 71 4.55 4.71 -15.33
C ILE A 71 4.43 3.32 -14.72
N LEU A 72 5.49 2.50 -14.81
CA LEU A 72 5.55 1.18 -14.17
C LEU A 72 5.30 1.25 -12.66
N LEU A 73 5.89 2.25 -11.99
CA LEU A 73 5.72 2.44 -10.55
C LEU A 73 4.27 2.81 -10.21
N LEU A 74 3.64 3.68 -11.00
CA LEU A 74 2.22 4.02 -10.85
C LEU A 74 1.33 2.78 -11.04
N ILE A 75 1.58 1.99 -12.08
CA ILE A 75 0.86 0.74 -12.33
C ILE A 75 1.06 -0.23 -11.16
N ALA A 76 2.26 -0.31 -10.57
CA ALA A 76 2.54 -1.18 -9.43
C ALA A 76 1.83 -0.77 -8.12
N TYR A 77 1.51 0.51 -7.94
CA TYR A 77 0.69 0.97 -6.81
C TYR A 77 -0.75 0.46 -6.89
N ILE A 78 -1.32 0.32 -8.09
CA ILE A 78 -2.73 -0.11 -8.28
C ILE A 78 -3.03 -1.46 -7.62
N PRO A 79 -2.35 -2.58 -7.96
CA PRO A 79 -2.64 -3.86 -7.35
C PRO A 79 -2.35 -3.83 -5.85
N SER A 80 -1.28 -3.15 -5.42
CA SER A 80 -0.92 -3.04 -4.01
C SER A 80 -2.05 -2.40 -3.18
N ILE A 81 -2.61 -1.30 -3.67
CA ILE A 81 -3.74 -0.62 -3.02
C ILE A 81 -5.01 -1.48 -3.07
N LEU A 82 -5.31 -2.14 -4.19
CA LEU A 82 -6.48 -3.01 -4.30
C LEU A 82 -6.43 -4.16 -3.28
N PHE A 83 -5.26 -4.79 -3.10
CA PHE A 83 -5.09 -5.83 -2.08
C PHE A 83 -5.25 -5.28 -0.67
N MET A 84 -4.70 -4.10 -0.37
CA MET A 84 -4.87 -3.45 0.93
C MET A 84 -6.33 -3.11 1.22
N VAL A 85 -7.07 -2.57 0.23
CA VAL A 85 -8.50 -2.28 0.36
C VAL A 85 -9.29 -3.57 0.60
N TYR A 86 -9.00 -4.63 -0.15
CA TYR A 86 -9.64 -5.93 0.04
C TYR A 86 -9.41 -6.48 1.45
N ALA A 87 -8.17 -6.42 1.95
CA ALA A 87 -7.85 -6.89 3.29
C ALA A 87 -8.56 -6.09 4.39
N VAL A 88 -8.60 -4.76 4.26
CA VAL A 88 -9.37 -3.89 5.18
C VAL A 88 -10.87 -4.17 5.10
N PHE A 89 -11.41 -4.43 3.91
CA PHE A 89 -12.81 -4.79 3.72
C PHE A 89 -13.14 -6.12 4.39
N VAL A 90 -12.31 -7.15 4.20
CA VAL A 90 -12.44 -8.43 4.90
C VAL A 90 -12.38 -8.21 6.40
N TRP A 91 -11.38 -7.45 6.88
CA TRP A 91 -11.26 -7.15 8.29
C TRP A 91 -12.55 -6.52 8.86
N TYR A 92 -13.08 -5.49 8.20
CA TYR A 92 -14.31 -4.81 8.58
C TYR A 92 -15.54 -5.73 8.53
N ALA A 93 -15.63 -6.61 7.52
CA ALA A 93 -16.76 -7.51 7.34
C ALA A 93 -16.87 -8.62 8.40
N PHE A 94 -15.74 -9.07 8.98
CA PHE A 94 -15.73 -10.01 10.10
C PHE A 94 -15.34 -9.35 11.43
N MET A 95 -15.48 -8.03 11.54
CA MET A 95 -15.41 -7.34 12.82
C MET A 95 -16.65 -7.74 13.67
N PRO A 96 -16.47 -8.19 14.92
CA PRO A 96 -17.58 -8.60 15.79
C PRO A 96 -18.45 -7.42 16.24
#